data_AF-A0A5J4VY60-F1
#
_entry.id   AF-A0A5J4VY60-F1
#
_cell.length_a   1.000
_cell.length_b   1.000
_cell.length_c   1.000
_cell.angle_alpha   90.00
_cell.angle_beta   90.00
_cell.angle_gamma   90.00
#
_symmetry.space_group_name_H-M   'P 1'
#
loop_
_entity.id
_entity.type
_entity.pdbx_description
1 polymer ?
#
loop_
_entity_poly.entity_id
_entity_poly.type
_entity_poly.pdbx_seq_one_letter_code
_entity_poly.pdbx_strand_id
1 'polypeptide(L)'
;MYRRHKVYDYRLQYFDEELHKINKNIFNRILSAIGFNSQQSLRETKNRICSFIWGLSSIVLVVTIICLVISITEKFPAISLLLAESKIGQHDLSLRADDITQKRGLNATKIGEILSKVGEQYNRFSPRIKISTTVITDQLNYSQCDVIILDTLLEKQLGIGREWTYSDPIPAGTAILTQELAIQANISIGDVINFQLLPTQFASIVPDIIFKGLTKTINASYSDQ
;
A
#
# COMPACT_ATOMS: atom_id res chain seq x y z
N MET A 1 35.35 27.53 56.90
CA MET A 1 34.27 26.55 56.61
C MET A 1 34.57 25.60 55.44
N TYR A 2 35.76 25.62 54.82
CA TYR A 2 36.05 24.91 53.55
C TYR A 2 36.78 23.55 53.69
N ARG A 3 37.20 23.16 54.91
CA ARG A 3 38.00 21.94 55.12
C ARG A 3 37.18 20.67 55.36
N ARG A 4 35.89 20.78 55.69
CA ARG A 4 35.03 19.60 55.89
C ARG A 4 34.50 19.01 54.59
N HIS A 5 34.35 19.80 53.50
CA HIS A 5 33.80 19.29 52.24
C HIS A 5 34.71 18.30 51.52
N LYS A 6 36.04 18.52 51.50
CA LYS A 6 36.98 17.61 50.83
C LYS A 6 37.08 16.22 51.49
N VAL A 7 36.76 16.09 52.77
CA VAL A 7 36.85 14.80 53.48
C VAL A 7 35.71 13.85 53.10
N TYR A 8 34.54 14.39 52.71
CA TYR A 8 33.41 13.58 52.26
C TYR A 8 33.63 13.00 50.85
N ASP A 9 34.29 13.74 49.95
CA ASP A 9 34.59 13.27 48.59
C ASP A 9 35.49 12.03 48.57
N TYR A 10 36.58 12.03 49.34
CA TYR A 10 37.48 10.87 49.41
C TYR A 10 36.80 9.63 50.01
N ARG A 11 35.82 9.83 50.90
CA ARG A 11 35.06 8.72 51.52
C ARG A 11 34.06 8.11 50.55
N LEU A 12 33.44 8.93 49.69
CA LEU A 12 32.54 8.47 48.63
C LEU A 12 33.29 7.69 47.54
N GLN A 13 34.44 8.20 47.10
CA GLN A 13 35.24 7.54 46.07
C GLN A 13 35.78 6.16 46.53
N TYR A 14 36.17 6.04 47.79
CA TYR A 14 36.60 4.76 48.37
C TYR A 14 35.43 3.76 48.51
N PHE A 15 34.23 4.26 48.78
CA PHE A 15 33.02 3.45 48.91
C PHE A 15 32.56 2.89 47.55
N ASP A 16 32.66 3.67 46.48
CA ASP A 16 32.35 3.22 45.11
C ASP A 16 33.33 2.15 44.59
N GLU A 17 34.63 2.25 44.91
CA GLU A 17 35.61 1.22 44.54
C GLU A 17 35.38 -0.11 45.28
N GLU A 18 35.02 -0.06 46.57
CA GLU A 18 34.63 -1.24 47.35
C GLU A 18 33.34 -1.88 46.79
N LEU A 19 32.33 -1.07 46.46
CA LEU A 19 31.07 -1.52 45.85
C LEU A 19 31.30 -2.20 44.50
N HIS A 20 32.17 -1.62 43.65
CA HIS A 20 32.49 -2.20 42.35
C HIS A 20 33.25 -3.53 42.48
N LYS A 21 34.17 -3.65 43.46
CA LYS A 21 34.86 -4.92 43.75
C LYS A 21 33.89 -5.99 44.25
N ILE A 22 32.97 -5.63 45.15
CA ILE A 22 31.94 -6.54 45.68
C ILE A 22 31.02 -7.01 44.54
N ASN A 23 30.52 -6.10 43.70
CA ASN A 23 29.63 -6.44 42.59
C ASN A 23 30.31 -7.36 41.57
N LYS A 24 31.58 -7.09 41.22
CA LYS A 24 32.36 -7.96 40.32
C LYS A 24 32.56 -9.36 40.91
N ASN A 25 32.78 -9.46 42.22
CA ASN A 25 32.97 -10.75 42.89
C ASN A 25 31.66 -11.56 42.98
N ILE A 26 30.52 -10.89 43.20
CA ILE A 26 29.19 -11.49 43.15
C ILE A 26 28.87 -11.96 41.73
N PHE A 27 29.14 -11.13 40.72
CA PHE A 27 28.89 -11.47 39.32
C PHE A 27 29.72 -12.68 38.89
N ASN A 28 30.99 -12.74 39.26
CA ASN A 28 31.85 -13.90 38.99
C ASN A 28 31.34 -15.18 39.66
N ARG A 29 30.83 -15.07 40.90
CA ARG A 29 30.19 -16.19 41.59
C ARG A 29 28.92 -16.66 40.88
N ILE A 30 28.05 -15.73 40.48
CA ILE A 30 26.82 -16.05 39.72
C ILE A 30 27.18 -16.70 38.39
N LEU A 31 28.13 -16.15 37.64
CA LEU A 31 28.57 -16.71 36.36
C LEU A 31 29.13 -18.12 36.52
N SER A 32 29.94 -18.35 37.58
CA SER A 32 30.48 -19.67 37.89
C SER A 32 29.38 -20.67 38.26
N ALA A 33 28.35 -20.25 39.00
CA ALA A 33 27.21 -21.07 39.36
C ALA A 33 26.34 -21.41 38.14
N ILE A 34 26.09 -20.43 37.26
CA ILE A 34 25.38 -20.64 35.99
C ILE A 34 26.15 -21.62 35.10
N GLY A 35 27.47 -21.45 34.98
CA GLY A 35 28.33 -22.35 34.20
C GLY A 35 28.30 -23.78 34.73
N PHE A 36 28.42 -23.97 36.04
CA PHE A 36 28.34 -25.28 36.68
C PHE A 36 26.98 -25.95 36.47
N ASN A 37 25.89 -25.22 36.70
CA ASN A 37 24.53 -25.73 36.50
C ASN A 37 24.24 -26.05 35.03
N SER A 38 24.78 -25.26 34.09
CA SER A 38 24.65 -25.51 32.66
C SER A 38 25.39 -26.79 32.25
N GLN A 39 26.60 -27.02 32.77
CA GLN A 39 27.33 -28.27 32.53
C GLN A 39 26.61 -29.50 33.09
N GLN A 40 26.01 -29.39 34.28
CA GLN A 40 25.19 -30.46 34.85
C GLN A 40 23.95 -30.73 34.00
N SER A 41 23.24 -29.67 33.58
CA SER A 41 22.07 -29.76 32.72
C SER A 41 22.41 -30.45 31.39
N LEU A 42 23.52 -30.07 30.74
CA LEU A 42 23.97 -30.71 29.49
C LEU A 42 24.28 -32.21 29.66
N ARG A 43 24.86 -32.60 30.80
CA ARG A 43 25.15 -34.01 31.09
C ARG A 43 23.87 -34.81 31.31
N GLU A 44 22.88 -34.20 31.96
CA GLU A 44 21.57 -34.81 32.15
C GLU A 44 20.77 -34.92 30.84
N THR A 45 20.82 -33.88 29.99
CA THR A 45 20.22 -33.88 28.65
C THR A 45 20.77 -35.01 27.79
N LYS A 46 22.08 -35.30 27.85
CA LYS A 46 22.69 -36.43 27.13
C LYS A 46 22.14 -37.79 27.58
N ASN A 47 21.75 -37.93 28.84
CA ASN A 47 21.19 -39.18 29.36
C ASN A 47 19.70 -39.33 29.04
N ARG A 48 18.99 -38.25 28.71
CA ARG A 48 17.54 -38.22 28.44
C ARG A 48 17.20 -37.55 27.10
N ILE A 49 17.99 -37.83 26.07
CA ILE A 49 17.90 -37.19 24.75
C ILE A 49 16.49 -37.28 24.16
N CYS A 50 15.85 -38.45 24.24
CA CYS A 50 14.52 -38.63 23.66
C CYS A 50 13.50 -37.68 24.33
N SER A 51 13.38 -37.72 25.65
CA SER A 51 12.45 -36.83 26.39
C SER A 51 12.74 -35.34 26.15
N PHE A 52 14.02 -34.97 26.04
CA PHE A 52 14.42 -33.60 25.72
C PHE A 52 14.00 -33.16 24.31
N ILE A 53 14.19 -34.01 23.29
CA ILE A 53 13.78 -33.71 21.90
C ILE A 53 12.26 -33.50 21.83
N TRP A 54 11.48 -34.34 22.51
CA TRP A 54 10.02 -34.19 22.55
C TRP A 54 9.60 -32.87 23.20
N GLY A 55 10.23 -32.49 24.31
CA GLY A 55 9.98 -31.20 24.96
C GLY A 55 10.38 -30.00 24.09
N LEU A 56 11.58 -30.03 23.50
CA LEU A 56 12.07 -28.97 22.64
C LEU A 56 11.21 -28.81 21.38
N SER A 57 10.83 -29.94 20.74
CA SER A 57 9.98 -29.94 19.55
C SER A 57 8.61 -29.33 19.84
N SER A 58 8.04 -29.60 21.02
CA SER A 58 6.77 -29.02 21.43
C SER A 58 6.86 -27.49 21.55
N ILE A 59 7.90 -26.98 22.20
CA ILE A 59 8.12 -25.53 22.37
C ILE A 59 8.35 -24.85 21.01
N VAL A 60 9.21 -25.43 20.16
CA VAL A 60 9.50 -24.89 18.83
C VAL A 60 8.24 -24.85 17.96
N LEU A 61 7.42 -25.89 18.01
CA LEU A 61 6.15 -25.94 17.27
C LEU A 61 5.22 -24.80 17.72
N VAL A 62 5.03 -24.61 19.02
CA VAL A 62 4.17 -23.55 19.56
C VAL A 62 4.67 -22.17 19.14
N VAL A 63 5.97 -21.90 19.28
CA VAL A 63 6.55 -20.61 18.88
C VAL A 63 6.40 -20.40 17.37
N THR A 64 6.60 -21.43 16.55
CA THR A 64 6.45 -21.34 15.09
C THR A 64 5.02 -21.00 14.70
N ILE A 65 4.02 -21.63 15.34
CA ILE A 65 2.60 -21.31 15.11
C ILE A 65 2.29 -19.87 15.50
N ILE A 66 2.78 -19.40 16.65
CA ILE A 66 2.56 -18.03 17.09
C ILE A 66 3.20 -17.03 16.11
N CYS A 67 4.44 -17.26 15.69
CA CYS A 67 5.10 -16.41 14.68
C CYS A 67 4.35 -16.40 13.36
N LEU A 68 3.85 -17.55 12.91
CA LEU A 68 3.05 -17.67 11.69
C LEU A 68 1.73 -16.91 11.82
N VAL A 69 1.02 -17.05 12.94
CA VAL A 69 -0.23 -16.32 13.19
C VAL A 69 -0.01 -14.81 13.22
N ILE A 70 1.05 -14.34 13.89
CA ILE A 70 1.39 -12.91 13.93
C ILE A 70 1.71 -12.41 12.51
N SER A 71 2.54 -13.13 11.76
CA SER A 71 2.91 -12.76 10.39
C SER A 71 1.70 -12.69 9.46
N ILE A 72 0.77 -13.64 9.57
CA ILE A 72 -0.49 -13.60 8.82
C ILE A 72 -1.33 -12.41 9.28
N THR A 73 -1.47 -12.18 10.59
CA THR A 73 -2.31 -11.11 11.15
C THR A 73 -1.84 -9.72 10.73
N GLU A 74 -0.53 -9.51 10.62
CA GLU A 74 0.04 -8.22 10.17
C GLU A 74 -0.26 -7.92 8.70
N LYS A 75 -0.33 -8.95 7.84
CA LYS A 75 -0.55 -8.79 6.40
C LYS A 75 -2.01 -9.02 5.97
N PHE A 76 -2.81 -9.66 6.83
CA PHE A 76 -4.19 -10.03 6.52
C PHE A 76 -5.10 -8.85 6.19
N PRO A 77 -5.10 -7.72 6.94
CA PRO A 77 -5.96 -6.58 6.61
C PRO A 77 -5.71 -6.06 5.19
N ALA A 78 -4.44 -5.95 4.78
CA ALA A 78 -4.07 -5.50 3.44
C ALA A 78 -4.51 -6.49 2.36
N ILE A 79 -4.33 -7.80 2.59
CA ILE A 79 -4.78 -8.84 1.66
C ILE A 79 -6.31 -8.88 1.57
N SER A 80 -7.02 -8.75 2.69
CA SER A 80 -8.48 -8.74 2.71
C SER A 80 -9.07 -7.54 1.97
N LEU A 81 -8.43 -6.38 2.09
CA LEU A 81 -8.82 -5.16 1.39
C LEU A 81 -8.58 -5.32 -0.12
N LEU A 82 -7.42 -5.85 -0.51
CA LEU A 82 -7.12 -6.18 -1.90
C LEU A 82 -8.13 -7.17 -2.50
N LEU A 83 -8.50 -8.23 -1.78
CA LEU A 83 -9.49 -9.20 -2.23
C LEU A 83 -10.91 -8.61 -2.32
N ALA A 84 -11.27 -7.68 -1.43
CA ALA A 84 -12.55 -6.97 -1.48
C ALA A 84 -12.61 -6.02 -2.68
N GLU A 85 -11.52 -5.26 -2.93
CA GLU A 85 -11.40 -4.35 -4.07
C GLU A 85 -11.39 -5.09 -5.42
N SER A 86 -10.70 -6.24 -5.51
CA SER A 86 -10.64 -7.06 -6.72
C SER A 86 -12.02 -7.56 -7.17
N LYS A 87 -12.95 -7.82 -6.24
CA LYS A 87 -14.29 -8.33 -6.58
C LYS A 87 -15.30 -7.24 -6.95
N ILE A 88 -15.26 -6.09 -6.26
CA ILE A 88 -16.32 -5.08 -6.36
C ILE A 88 -15.84 -3.83 -7.14
N GLY A 89 -14.52 -3.66 -7.31
CA GLY A 89 -13.95 -2.54 -8.09
C GLY A 89 -14.32 -1.16 -7.53
N GLN A 90 -14.60 -1.08 -6.23
CA GLN A 90 -15.06 0.15 -5.59
C GLN A 90 -13.96 1.20 -5.51
N HIS A 91 -14.36 2.46 -5.58
CA HIS A 91 -13.47 3.61 -5.42
C HIS A 91 -13.49 4.00 -3.94
N ASP A 92 -12.38 3.85 -3.23
CA ASP A 92 -12.30 4.19 -1.80
C ASP A 92 -12.35 5.69 -1.53
N LEU A 93 -11.88 6.50 -2.50
CA LEU A 93 -11.80 7.95 -2.35
C LEU A 93 -12.04 8.67 -3.68
N SER A 94 -13.16 9.39 -3.77
CA SER A 94 -13.41 10.34 -4.86
C SER A 94 -13.03 11.74 -4.38
N LEU A 95 -11.85 12.21 -4.78
CA LEU A 95 -11.45 13.58 -4.54
C LEU A 95 -12.02 14.47 -5.66
N ARG A 96 -12.92 15.38 -5.29
CA ARG A 96 -13.44 16.40 -6.19
C ARG A 96 -12.92 17.76 -5.72
N ALA A 97 -12.30 18.50 -6.63
CA ALA A 97 -11.98 19.90 -6.39
C ALA A 97 -13.29 20.68 -6.23
N ASP A 98 -13.48 21.32 -5.09
CA ASP A 98 -14.67 22.14 -4.81
C ASP A 98 -14.42 23.60 -5.16
N ASP A 99 -15.47 24.29 -5.59
CA ASP A 99 -15.43 25.67 -6.12
C ASP A 99 -14.90 26.67 -5.08
N ILE A 100 -15.05 26.34 -3.79
CA ILE A 100 -14.56 27.13 -2.65
C ILE A 100 -13.03 27.31 -2.69
N THR A 101 -12.29 26.31 -3.19
CA THR A 101 -10.82 26.35 -3.17
C THR A 101 -10.21 27.09 -4.36
N GLN A 102 -11.00 27.47 -5.38
CA GLN A 102 -10.57 28.06 -6.67
C GLN A 102 -9.48 27.28 -7.43
N LYS A 103 -8.98 26.18 -6.89
CA LYS A 103 -8.00 25.29 -7.51
C LYS A 103 -8.76 24.23 -8.28
N ARG A 104 -8.78 24.36 -9.60
CA ARG A 104 -9.56 23.50 -10.51
C ARG A 104 -8.99 22.09 -10.70
N GLY A 105 -8.08 21.62 -9.85
CA GLY A 105 -7.37 20.37 -10.07
C GLY A 105 -6.64 19.77 -8.88
N LEU A 106 -6.43 18.46 -8.99
CA LEU A 106 -5.63 17.67 -8.07
C LEU A 106 -4.38 17.21 -8.80
N ASN A 107 -3.21 17.49 -8.22
CA ASN A 107 -1.96 17.02 -8.79
C ASN A 107 -1.73 15.56 -8.37
N ALA A 108 -2.09 14.61 -9.23
CA ALA A 108 -1.93 13.18 -8.99
C ALA A 108 -0.47 12.77 -8.77
N THR A 109 0.49 13.44 -9.41
CA THR A 109 1.94 13.20 -9.20
C THR A 109 2.34 13.49 -7.76
N LYS A 110 1.87 14.61 -7.20
CA LYS A 110 2.11 14.94 -5.78
C LYS A 110 1.45 13.96 -4.82
N ILE A 111 0.28 13.42 -5.16
CA ILE A 111 -0.36 12.37 -4.36
C ILE A 111 0.50 11.10 -4.37
N GLY A 112 1.00 10.69 -5.54
CA GLY A 112 1.93 9.57 -5.66
C GLY A 112 3.22 9.77 -4.84
N GLU A 113 3.79 10.98 -4.85
CA GLU A 113 4.97 11.34 -4.04
C GLU A 113 4.72 11.31 -2.53
N ILE A 114 3.51 11.64 -2.08
CA ILE A 114 3.15 11.58 -0.66
C ILE A 114 2.96 10.12 -0.24
N LEU A 115 2.28 9.32 -1.08
CA LEU A 115 2.01 7.92 -0.80
C LEU A 115 3.26 7.05 -0.87
N SER A 116 4.24 7.38 -1.72
CA SER A 116 5.52 6.67 -1.76
C SER A 116 6.31 6.79 -0.45
N LYS A 117 6.12 7.86 0.33
CA LYS A 117 6.75 8.04 1.66
C LYS A 117 6.20 7.09 2.72
N VAL A 118 4.99 6.55 2.54
CA VAL A 118 4.38 5.56 3.44
C VAL A 118 5.00 4.17 3.24
N GLY A 119 5.61 3.95 2.08
CA GLY A 119 6.32 2.72 1.70
C GLY A 119 5.75 2.11 0.43
N GLU A 120 6.63 1.71 -0.49
CA GLU A 120 6.25 1.15 -1.79
C GLU A 120 5.30 -0.04 -1.70
N GLN A 121 5.46 -0.88 -0.66
CA GLN A 121 4.62 -2.04 -0.41
C GLN A 121 3.14 -1.71 -0.12
N TYR A 122 2.83 -0.46 0.26
CA TYR A 122 1.48 0.02 0.55
C TYR A 122 0.95 1.00 -0.51
N ASN A 123 1.80 1.43 -1.45
CA ASN A 123 1.39 2.37 -2.49
C ASN A 123 0.63 1.64 -3.60
N ARG A 124 -0.70 1.59 -3.48
CA ARG A 124 -1.63 1.03 -4.48
C ARG A 124 -2.38 2.11 -5.26
N PHE A 125 -1.74 3.27 -5.45
CA PHE A 125 -2.37 4.41 -6.10
C PHE A 125 -2.46 4.21 -7.62
N SER A 126 -3.69 4.13 -8.14
CA SER A 126 -3.99 4.30 -9.56
C SER A 126 -5.01 5.42 -9.75
N PRO A 127 -4.64 6.56 -10.38
CA PRO A 127 -5.57 7.65 -10.59
C PRO A 127 -6.59 7.30 -11.67
N ARG A 128 -7.88 7.43 -11.33
CA ARG A 128 -9.00 7.39 -12.28
C ARG A 128 -9.54 8.80 -12.48
N ILE A 129 -9.60 9.25 -13.73
CA ILE A 129 -10.14 10.57 -14.07
C ILE A 129 -11.50 10.37 -14.70
N LYS A 130 -12.54 10.90 -14.03
CA LYS A 130 -13.93 10.81 -14.49
C LYS A 130 -14.37 12.15 -15.05
N ILE A 131 -14.85 12.15 -16.28
CA ILE A 131 -15.32 13.35 -16.99
C ILE A 131 -16.72 13.10 -17.53
N SER A 132 -17.71 13.84 -17.04
CA SER A 132 -19.07 13.78 -17.57
C SER A 132 -19.15 14.59 -18.87
N THR A 133 -19.53 13.94 -19.96
CA THR A 133 -19.60 14.54 -21.29
C THR A 133 -20.89 14.11 -21.99
N THR A 134 -21.14 14.70 -23.16
CA THR A 134 -22.24 14.31 -24.02
C THR A 134 -21.65 13.74 -25.30
N VAL A 135 -22.09 12.53 -25.64
CA VAL A 135 -21.78 11.91 -26.92
C VAL A 135 -22.67 12.55 -27.97
N ILE A 136 -22.05 13.02 -29.05
CA ILE A 136 -22.76 13.51 -30.23
C ILE A 136 -22.51 12.51 -31.35
N THR A 137 -23.58 11.84 -31.79
CA THR A 137 -23.55 11.00 -32.98
C THR A 137 -24.11 11.76 -34.18
N ASP A 138 -23.82 11.27 -35.39
CA ASP A 138 -24.26 11.88 -36.66
C ASP A 138 -25.79 12.03 -36.78
N GLN A 139 -26.54 11.29 -35.96
CA GLN A 139 -28.00 11.35 -35.87
C GLN A 139 -28.52 12.43 -34.91
N LEU A 140 -27.65 13.33 -34.39
CA LEU A 140 -28.00 14.37 -33.40
C LEU A 140 -28.59 13.82 -32.09
N ASN A 141 -28.30 12.55 -31.76
CA ASN A 141 -28.69 11.97 -30.48
C ASN A 141 -27.69 12.39 -29.40
N TYR A 142 -28.21 12.99 -28.33
CA TYR A 142 -27.44 13.41 -27.17
C TYR A 142 -27.61 12.39 -26.05
N SER A 143 -26.55 11.67 -25.71
CA SER A 143 -26.53 10.86 -24.50
C SER A 143 -25.46 11.39 -23.55
N GLN A 144 -25.85 11.64 -22.30
CA GLN A 144 -24.89 11.97 -21.25
C GLN A 144 -24.17 10.69 -20.84
N CYS A 145 -22.84 10.73 -20.88
CA CYS A 145 -22.01 9.62 -20.45
C CYS A 145 -20.86 10.11 -19.58
N ASP A 146 -20.32 9.20 -18.80
CA ASP A 146 -19.09 9.43 -18.07
C ASP A 146 -17.92 8.78 -18.82
N VAL A 147 -16.96 9.58 -19.23
CA VAL A 147 -15.67 9.10 -19.75
C VAL A 147 -14.74 8.89 -18.58
N ILE A 148 -14.23 7.67 -18.46
CA ILE A 148 -13.23 7.30 -17.44
C ILE A 148 -11.89 7.10 -18.15
N ILE A 149 -10.90 7.86 -17.74
CA ILE A 149 -9.50 7.70 -18.16
C ILE A 149 -8.77 6.99 -17.02
N LEU A 150 -8.14 5.87 -17.33
CA LEU A 150 -7.37 5.05 -16.40
C LEU A 150 -6.18 4.41 -17.10
N ASP A 151 -5.17 4.03 -16.32
CA ASP A 151 -4.02 3.25 -16.79
C ASP A 151 -4.29 1.76 -16.57
N THR A 152 -4.64 1.06 -17.64
CA THR A 152 -5.02 -0.36 -17.58
C THR A 152 -3.86 -1.26 -17.16
N LEU A 153 -2.61 -0.91 -17.51
CA LEU A 153 -1.43 -1.69 -17.16
C LEU A 153 -1.11 -1.55 -15.68
N LEU A 154 -1.18 -0.32 -15.17
CA LEU A 154 -0.94 -0.04 -13.75
C LEU A 154 -1.98 -0.74 -12.88
N GLU A 155 -3.27 -0.64 -13.20
CA GLU A 155 -4.29 -1.30 -12.39
C GLU A 155 -4.18 -2.84 -12.42
N LYS A 156 -3.83 -3.42 -13.58
CA LYS A 156 -3.52 -4.85 -13.70
C LYS A 156 -2.32 -5.26 -12.84
N GLN A 157 -1.24 -4.48 -12.83
CA GLN A 157 -0.07 -4.73 -11.97
C GLN A 157 -0.41 -4.65 -10.48
N LEU A 158 -1.27 -3.70 -10.12
CA LEU A 158 -1.70 -3.49 -8.75
C LEU A 158 -2.71 -4.55 -8.28
N GLY A 159 -3.35 -5.28 -9.21
CA GLY A 159 -4.36 -6.29 -8.91
C GLY A 159 -5.68 -5.69 -8.40
N ILE A 160 -5.91 -4.41 -8.69
CA ILE A 160 -7.08 -3.64 -8.27
C ILE A 160 -8.02 -3.43 -9.46
N GLY A 161 -9.33 -3.35 -9.19
CA GLY A 161 -10.35 -3.24 -10.24
C GLY A 161 -11.08 -4.56 -10.53
N ARG A 162 -12.03 -4.51 -11.47
CA ARG A 162 -12.84 -5.67 -11.89
C ARG A 162 -11.94 -6.77 -12.48
N GLU A 163 -12.46 -7.99 -12.66
CA GLU A 163 -11.79 -9.00 -13.48
C GLU A 163 -11.36 -8.36 -14.80
N TRP A 164 -10.04 -8.24 -15.00
CA TRP A 164 -9.45 -7.56 -16.15
C TRP A 164 -9.69 -8.42 -17.39
N THR A 165 -10.81 -8.18 -18.07
CA THR A 165 -11.14 -8.79 -19.36
C THR A 165 -10.32 -8.17 -20.50
N TYR A 166 -9.76 -6.98 -20.26
CA TYR A 166 -8.92 -6.24 -21.20
C TYR A 166 -7.46 -6.64 -20.98
N SER A 167 -7.07 -7.78 -21.56
CA SER A 167 -5.72 -8.33 -21.43
C SER A 167 -4.64 -7.43 -22.02
N ASP A 168 -5.01 -6.65 -23.03
CA ASP A 168 -4.12 -5.86 -23.88
C ASP A 168 -4.33 -4.35 -23.70
N PRO A 169 -3.26 -3.54 -23.87
CA PRO A 169 -3.37 -2.09 -23.83
C PRO A 169 -4.36 -1.61 -24.90
N ILE A 170 -5.29 -0.75 -24.49
CA ILE A 170 -6.26 -0.14 -25.39
C ILE A 170 -5.48 0.70 -26.42
N PRO A 171 -5.58 0.41 -27.73
CA PRO A 171 -4.84 1.16 -28.74
C PRO A 171 -5.13 2.66 -28.68
N ALA A 172 -4.11 3.47 -28.95
CA ALA A 172 -4.25 4.92 -28.94
C ALA A 172 -5.34 5.37 -29.94
N GLY A 173 -6.30 6.16 -29.47
CA GLY A 173 -7.42 6.59 -30.29
C GLY A 173 -8.55 5.56 -30.39
N THR A 174 -8.59 4.57 -29.50
CA THR A 174 -9.76 3.72 -29.30
C THR A 174 -10.34 3.91 -27.89
N ALA A 175 -11.63 3.62 -27.73
CA ALA A 175 -12.31 3.66 -26.44
C ALA A 175 -13.21 2.44 -26.29
N ILE A 176 -13.34 1.97 -25.05
CA ILE A 176 -14.27 0.92 -24.66
C ILE A 176 -15.55 1.58 -24.20
N LEU A 177 -16.68 1.12 -24.70
CA LEU A 177 -18.00 1.63 -24.40
C LEU A 177 -18.78 0.57 -23.63
N THR A 178 -19.66 1.02 -22.74
CA THR A 178 -20.65 0.12 -22.16
C THR A 178 -21.69 -0.25 -23.21
N GLN A 179 -22.16 -1.50 -23.17
CA GLN A 179 -23.18 -1.99 -24.10
C GLN A 179 -24.45 -1.12 -24.07
N GLU A 180 -24.85 -0.66 -22.88
CA GLU A 180 -25.98 0.26 -22.72
C GLU A 180 -25.79 1.58 -23.48
N LEU A 181 -24.62 2.21 -23.37
CA LEU A 181 -24.30 3.45 -24.07
C LEU A 181 -24.26 3.23 -25.58
N ALA A 182 -23.67 2.11 -26.01
CA ALA A 182 -23.62 1.74 -27.41
C ALA A 182 -25.02 1.57 -28.03
N ILE A 183 -25.92 0.86 -27.33
CA ILE A 183 -27.31 0.66 -27.76
C ILE A 183 -28.06 2.00 -27.78
N GLN A 184 -27.92 2.81 -26.72
CA GLN A 184 -28.63 4.08 -26.59
C GLN A 184 -28.19 5.12 -27.63
N ALA A 185 -26.89 5.17 -27.92
CA ALA A 185 -26.32 6.09 -28.89
C ALA A 185 -26.30 5.54 -30.33
N ASN A 186 -26.75 4.29 -30.53
CA ASN A 186 -26.75 3.57 -31.81
C ASN A 186 -25.34 3.56 -32.47
N ILE A 187 -24.34 3.22 -31.67
CA ILE A 187 -22.93 3.14 -32.08
C ILE A 187 -22.62 1.68 -32.44
N SER A 188 -21.73 1.47 -33.41
CA SER A 188 -21.18 0.17 -33.81
C SER A 188 -19.63 0.17 -33.76
N ILE A 189 -19.02 -1.03 -33.81
CA ILE A 189 -17.55 -1.16 -33.85
C ILE A 189 -17.00 -0.44 -35.08
N GLY A 190 -15.98 0.41 -34.87
CA GLY A 190 -15.35 1.18 -35.93
C GLY A 190 -15.96 2.55 -36.18
N ASP A 191 -17.08 2.88 -35.54
CA ASP A 191 -17.68 4.20 -35.64
C ASP A 191 -16.79 5.26 -34.99
N VAL A 192 -16.83 6.45 -35.57
CA VAL A 192 -16.14 7.63 -35.06
C VAL A 192 -17.02 8.32 -34.04
N ILE A 193 -16.51 8.46 -32.81
CA ILE A 193 -17.23 9.13 -31.74
C ILE A 193 -16.57 10.46 -31.44
N ASN A 194 -17.38 11.52 -31.44
CA ASN A 194 -16.95 12.84 -31.01
C ASN A 194 -17.46 13.13 -29.60
N PHE A 195 -16.52 13.36 -28.69
CA PHE A 195 -16.83 13.80 -27.33
C PHE A 195 -16.74 15.32 -27.26
N GLN A 196 -17.84 15.99 -26.90
CA GLN A 196 -17.80 17.42 -26.63
C GLN A 196 -17.45 17.65 -25.16
N LEU A 197 -16.23 18.13 -24.94
CA LEU A 197 -15.70 18.39 -23.60
C LEU A 197 -15.60 19.90 -23.37
N LEU A 198 -16.05 20.36 -22.20
CA LEU A 198 -15.90 21.76 -21.81
C LEU A 198 -14.46 21.97 -21.30
N PRO A 199 -13.73 23.01 -21.74
CA PRO A 199 -12.37 23.28 -21.26
C PRO A 199 -12.26 23.44 -19.73
N THR A 200 -13.35 23.85 -19.07
CA THR A 200 -13.45 23.93 -17.60
C THR A 200 -13.34 22.57 -16.92
N GLN A 201 -13.65 21.47 -17.61
CA GLN A 201 -13.52 20.09 -17.12
C GLN A 201 -12.07 19.58 -17.19
N PHE A 202 -11.21 20.23 -18.00
CA PHE A 202 -9.81 19.83 -18.22
C PHE A 202 -8.82 20.48 -17.24
N ALA A 203 -9.23 21.58 -16.59
CA ALA A 203 -8.37 22.35 -15.68
C ALA A 203 -7.89 21.55 -14.44
N SER A 204 -8.32 20.29 -14.32
CA SER A 204 -7.92 19.35 -13.28
C SER A 204 -6.72 18.48 -13.61
N ILE A 205 -6.34 18.41 -14.89
CA ILE A 205 -5.18 17.66 -15.37
C ILE A 205 -4.08 18.68 -15.68
N VAL A 206 -2.91 18.46 -15.10
CA VAL A 206 -1.69 19.29 -15.18
C VAL A 206 -1.45 19.85 -16.63
N PRO A 207 -0.85 21.05 -16.80
CA PRO A 207 -0.94 21.87 -18.02
C PRO A 207 -0.37 21.25 -19.32
N ASP A 208 0.30 20.11 -19.26
CA ASP A 208 1.01 19.52 -20.40
C ASP A 208 0.10 18.92 -21.48
N ILE A 209 -1.18 18.67 -21.18
CA ILE A 209 -2.13 18.17 -22.19
C ILE A 209 -2.81 19.34 -22.95
N ILE A 210 -2.71 20.58 -22.46
CA ILE A 210 -3.57 21.69 -22.92
C ILE A 210 -3.12 22.29 -24.28
N PHE A 211 -1.96 21.92 -24.84
CA PHE A 211 -1.43 22.59 -26.04
C PHE A 211 -1.28 21.75 -27.32
N LYS A 212 -1.99 20.61 -27.45
CA LYS A 212 -2.12 19.92 -28.74
C LYS A 212 -3.56 19.52 -29.07
N GLY A 213 -4.30 20.46 -29.64
CA GLY A 213 -5.42 20.20 -30.56
C GLY A 213 -6.74 19.74 -29.93
N LEU A 214 -7.69 20.67 -29.80
CA LEU A 214 -9.09 20.44 -29.45
C LEU A 214 -9.86 19.75 -30.60
N THR A 215 -9.65 18.45 -30.77
CA THR A 215 -10.60 17.43 -31.29
C THR A 215 -9.77 16.19 -31.52
N LYS A 216 -10.05 15.12 -30.76
CA LYS A 216 -9.43 13.82 -30.99
C LYS A 216 -10.53 12.85 -31.39
N THR A 217 -10.52 12.48 -32.67
CA THR A 217 -11.32 11.40 -33.23
C THR A 217 -10.89 10.10 -32.58
N ILE A 218 -11.83 9.37 -31.99
CA ILE A 218 -11.58 8.09 -31.33
C ILE A 218 -12.49 7.05 -31.99
N ASN A 219 -11.91 5.93 -32.43
CA ASN A 219 -12.63 4.81 -33.03
C ASN A 219 -13.22 3.91 -31.94
N ALA A 220 -14.49 3.57 -32.05
CA ALA A 220 -15.16 2.68 -31.12
C ALA A 220 -14.63 1.23 -31.25
N SER A 221 -14.29 0.60 -30.14
CA SER A 221 -13.99 -0.85 -30.07
C SER A 221 -14.82 -1.47 -28.96
N TYR A 222 -15.45 -2.62 -29.24
CA TYR A 222 -16.37 -3.24 -28.29
C TYR A 222 -15.67 -4.31 -27.48
N SER A 223 -16.16 -4.48 -26.25
CA SER A 223 -15.96 -5.68 -25.46
C SER A 223 -17.20 -6.53 -25.62
N ASP A 224 -17.05 -7.78 -26.05
CA ASP A 224 -18.13 -8.76 -25.98
C ASP A 224 -18.35 -9.16 -24.52
N GLN A 225 -19.27 -8.46 -23.85
CA GLN A 225 -20.01 -8.96 -22.69
C GLN A 225 -21.48 -8.55 -22.82
#